data_AF-A0A8C9FLS5-F1
#
_entry.id   AF-A0A8C9FLS5-F1
#
_cell.length_a   1.000
_cell.length_b   1.000
_cell.length_c   1.000
_cell.angle_alpha   90.00
_cell.angle_beta   90.00
_cell.angle_gamma   90.00
#
_symmetry.space_group_name_H-M   'P 1'
#
loop_
_entity.id
_entity.type
_entity.pdbx_description
1 polymer ?
#
loop_
_entity_poly.entity_id
_entity_poly.type
_entity_poly.pdbx_seq_one_letter_code
_entity_poly.pdbx_strand_id
1 'polypeptide(L)'
;MWMCLTSKYFYTCLSREPREFCLNSRNIHCSRDVECCGDQLCVWGECRKATSRGENGTICENQHDCNPGTCCAFQKELLFPVCTPLPEEGEPCHDPSNRLLNLITWELEPDGVLERCPCASGLICQPQRFCCVPLIQTELADPFTLQCFDGFSHH
;
A
#
# COMPACT_ATOMS: atom_id res chain seq x y z
N MET A 1 28.78 -19.43 -16.98
CA MET A 1 30.01 -20.07 -17.50
C MET A 1 30.75 -20.65 -16.30
N TRP A 2 30.74 -21.97 -16.14
CA TRP A 2 31.41 -22.66 -15.04
C TRP A 2 32.86 -22.90 -15.44
N MET A 3 33.83 -22.49 -14.62
CA MET A 3 35.22 -22.84 -14.80
C MET A 3 35.59 -23.87 -13.74
N CYS A 4 35.57 -25.15 -14.11
CA CYS A 4 36.11 -26.22 -13.29
C CYS A 4 37.59 -26.38 -13.66
N LEU A 5 38.50 -26.10 -12.73
CA LEU A 5 39.91 -26.46 -12.89
C LEU A 5 40.07 -27.93 -12.49
N THR A 6 40.45 -28.77 -13.44
CA THR A 6 40.75 -30.18 -13.19
C THR A 6 42.21 -30.29 -12.72
N SER A 7 42.42 -30.70 -11.47
CA SER A 7 43.73 -31.15 -10.99
C SER A 7 43.62 -32.58 -10.49
N LYS A 8 44.69 -33.36 -10.71
CA LYS A 8 44.71 -34.84 -10.65
C LYS A 8 44.31 -35.46 -9.29
N TYR A 9 44.11 -34.64 -8.25
CA TYR A 9 43.87 -35.07 -6.87
C TYR A 9 42.80 -34.27 -6.11
N PHE A 10 42.15 -33.27 -6.72
CA PHE A 10 41.10 -32.51 -6.04
C PHE A 10 40.17 -31.80 -7.04
N TYR A 11 38.87 -31.86 -6.81
CA TYR A 11 37.88 -31.07 -7.54
C TYR A 11 37.60 -29.80 -6.74
N THR A 12 38.10 -28.66 -7.17
CA THR A 12 37.68 -27.36 -6.63
C THR A 12 36.67 -26.73 -7.57
N CYS A 13 35.38 -26.80 -7.22
CA CYS A 13 34.37 -25.93 -7.81
C CYS A 13 34.43 -24.59 -7.07
N LEU A 14 35.02 -23.56 -7.69
CA LEU A 14 34.85 -22.20 -7.21
C LEU A 14 33.41 -21.78 -7.51
N SER A 15 32.55 -21.83 -6.49
CA SER A 15 31.27 -21.13 -6.53
C SER A 15 31.59 -19.65 -6.66
N ARG A 16 31.36 -19.07 -7.84
CA ARG A 16 31.20 -17.63 -7.94
C ARG A 16 30.02 -17.30 -7.04
N GLU A 17 30.28 -16.71 -5.87
CA GLU A 17 29.22 -16.18 -5.01
C GLU A 17 28.28 -15.38 -5.92
N PRO A 18 26.95 -15.60 -5.85
CA PRO A 18 26.04 -14.70 -6.50
C PRO A 18 26.36 -13.33 -5.89
N ARG A 19 26.95 -12.43 -6.68
CA ARG A 19 26.97 -11.03 -6.27
C ARG A 19 25.50 -10.67 -6.17
N GLU A 20 24.98 -10.59 -4.95
CA GLU A 20 23.61 -10.16 -4.68
C GLU A 20 23.44 -8.82 -5.39
N PHE A 21 22.77 -8.86 -6.54
CA PHE A 21 22.53 -7.69 -7.35
C PHE A 21 21.31 -7.03 -6.76
N CYS A 22 21.52 -6.28 -5.66
CA CYS A 22 20.45 -5.52 -5.04
C CYS A 22 20.14 -4.26 -5.87
N LEU A 23 18.89 -3.81 -5.79
CA LEU A 23 18.40 -2.58 -6.35
C LEU A 23 18.85 -1.42 -5.46
N ASN A 24 19.38 -0.39 -6.10
CA ASN A 24 19.60 0.91 -5.49
C ASN A 24 18.50 1.88 -5.97
N SER A 25 18.49 3.12 -5.46
CA SER A 25 17.50 4.13 -5.83
C SER A 25 17.49 4.54 -7.32
N ARG A 26 18.38 4.01 -8.16
CA ARG A 26 18.40 4.23 -9.62
C ARG A 26 17.87 3.04 -10.43
N ASN A 27 17.48 1.95 -9.78
CA ASN A 27 17.14 0.69 -10.42
C ASN A 27 15.62 0.45 -10.48
N ILE A 28 15.21 -0.34 -11.46
CA ILE A 28 13.82 -0.57 -11.90
C ILE A 28 13.04 -1.25 -10.75
N HIS A 29 11.97 -0.59 -10.30
CA HIS A 29 10.98 -0.96 -9.26
C HIS A 29 11.21 -2.22 -8.41
N CYS A 30 11.17 -2.07 -7.09
CA CYS A 30 11.18 -3.18 -6.15
C CYS A 30 9.77 -3.72 -5.87
N SER A 31 9.70 -5.00 -5.50
CA SER A 31 8.47 -5.64 -5.00
C SER A 31 8.59 -6.23 -3.60
N ARG A 32 9.82 -6.31 -3.08
CA ARG A 32 10.16 -6.88 -1.78
C ARG A 32 11.35 -6.14 -1.18
N ASP A 33 11.39 -6.02 0.16
CA ASP A 33 12.51 -5.38 0.86
C ASP A 33 13.86 -6.03 0.54
N VAL A 34 13.89 -7.36 0.39
CA VAL A 34 15.14 -8.12 0.11
C VAL A 34 15.76 -7.79 -1.25
N GLU A 35 15.04 -7.12 -2.13
CA GLU A 35 15.58 -6.65 -3.40
C GLU A 35 16.41 -5.38 -3.21
N CYS A 36 16.25 -4.65 -2.11
CA CYS A 36 16.90 -3.37 -1.86
C CYS A 36 18.26 -3.52 -1.17
N CYS A 37 19.22 -2.65 -1.53
CA CYS A 37 20.58 -2.74 -1.00
C CYS A 37 20.71 -2.28 0.46
N GLY A 38 21.37 -3.10 1.30
CA GLY A 38 21.62 -2.77 2.71
C GLY A 38 20.31 -2.73 3.49
N ASP A 39 20.17 -1.74 4.38
CA ASP A 39 18.97 -1.60 5.23
C ASP A 39 17.85 -0.77 4.57
N GLN A 40 17.80 -0.77 3.23
CA GLN A 40 16.75 -0.08 2.48
C GLN A 40 15.46 -0.88 2.48
N LEU A 41 14.33 -0.19 2.57
CA LEU A 41 13.01 -0.80 2.41
C LEU A 41 12.43 -0.48 1.05
N CYS A 42 11.57 -1.37 0.56
CA CYS A 42 10.80 -1.13 -0.64
C CYS A 42 9.58 -0.27 -0.30
N VAL A 43 9.63 0.99 -0.70
CA VAL A 43 8.61 1.99 -0.38
C VAL A 43 8.01 2.51 -1.67
N TRP A 44 6.70 2.34 -1.85
CA TRP A 44 6.02 2.73 -3.09
C TRP A 44 6.66 2.12 -4.36
N GLY A 45 7.24 0.93 -4.23
CA GLY A 45 7.96 0.27 -5.33
C GLY A 45 9.36 0.83 -5.59
N GLU A 46 9.93 1.62 -4.69
CA GLU A 46 11.28 2.17 -4.79
C GLU A 46 12.12 1.88 -3.53
N CYS A 47 13.39 1.56 -3.69
CA CYS A 47 14.30 1.36 -2.56
C CYS A 47 14.64 2.70 -1.88
N ARG A 48 14.32 2.83 -0.58
CA ARG A 48 14.57 4.05 0.23
C ARG A 48 15.32 3.73 1.52
N LYS A 49 16.27 4.60 1.90
CA LYS A 49 17.23 4.41 3.01
C LYS A 49 16.76 4.84 4.40
N ALA A 50 15.73 5.67 4.51
CA ALA A 50 15.40 6.36 5.75
C ALA A 50 13.90 6.25 6.05
N THR A 51 13.41 5.03 6.14
CA THR A 51 12.02 4.75 6.44
C THR A 51 11.93 3.62 7.46
N SER A 52 11.10 3.80 8.49
CA SER A 52 10.82 2.74 9.45
C SER A 52 9.63 1.91 9.00
N ARG A 53 9.60 0.62 9.36
CA ARG A 53 8.46 -0.25 9.07
C ARG A 53 7.18 0.38 9.63
N GLY A 54 6.10 0.32 8.85
CA GLY A 54 4.82 0.88 9.21
C GLY A 54 4.61 2.33 8.79
N GLU A 55 5.63 2.99 8.24
CA GLU A 55 5.48 4.32 7.64
C GLU A 55 4.78 4.27 6.28
N ASN A 56 4.32 5.46 5.85
CA ASN A 56 3.69 5.65 4.55
C ASN A 56 4.49 5.03 3.40
N GLY A 57 3.89 4.02 2.76
CA GLY A 57 4.40 3.33 1.59
C GLY A 57 5.22 2.08 1.85
N THR A 58 5.52 1.74 3.11
CA THR A 58 6.21 0.49 3.42
C THR A 58 5.28 -0.70 3.23
N ILE A 59 5.84 -1.84 2.82
CA ILE A 59 5.11 -3.11 2.67
C ILE A 59 4.53 -3.55 4.03
N CYS A 60 3.28 -4.04 4.01
CA CYS A 60 2.59 -4.59 5.18
C CYS A 60 1.90 -5.92 4.82
N GLU A 61 1.62 -6.75 5.81
CA GLU A 61 0.79 -7.95 5.67
C GLU A 61 -0.50 -7.84 6.50
N ASN A 62 -0.47 -7.05 7.56
CA ASN A 62 -1.55 -6.90 8.52
C ASN A 62 -1.70 -5.42 8.95
N GLN A 63 -2.88 -5.03 9.45
CA GLN A 63 -3.11 -3.69 9.99
C GLN A 63 -2.15 -3.31 11.12
N HIS A 64 -1.72 -4.26 11.94
CA HIS A 64 -0.78 -4.03 13.05
C HIS A 64 0.65 -3.73 12.60
N ASP A 65 0.99 -3.95 11.33
CA ASP A 65 2.30 -3.60 10.77
C ASP A 65 2.44 -2.09 10.53
N CYS A 66 1.31 -1.37 10.50
CA CYS A 66 1.25 0.04 10.15
C CYS A 66 1.22 0.95 11.38
N ASN A 67 1.83 2.13 11.25
CA ASN A 67 1.83 3.12 12.33
C ASN A 67 0.45 3.78 12.48
N PRO A 68 0.14 4.35 13.67
CA PRO A 68 -1.07 5.14 13.85
C PRO A 68 -1.20 6.24 12.79
N GLY A 69 -2.41 6.41 12.23
CA GLY A 69 -2.66 7.35 11.13
C GLY A 69 -2.48 6.73 9.74
N THR A 70 -2.07 5.46 9.66
CA THR A 70 -2.00 4.69 8.40
C THR A 70 -2.75 3.37 8.53
N CYS A 71 -3.10 2.74 7.40
CA CYS A 71 -3.70 1.42 7.34
C CYS A 71 -2.99 0.56 6.27
N CYS A 72 -3.02 -0.75 6.43
CA CYS A 72 -2.52 -1.67 5.42
C CYS A 72 -3.55 -1.85 4.29
N ALA A 73 -3.25 -1.36 3.09
CA ALA A 73 -4.17 -1.41 1.96
C ALA A 73 -3.51 -1.73 0.61
N PHE A 74 -4.31 -2.29 -0.31
CA PHE A 74 -3.91 -2.50 -1.70
C PHE A 74 -3.85 -1.19 -2.48
N GLN A 75 -2.83 -1.08 -3.33
CA GLN A 75 -2.64 0.04 -4.23
C GLN A 75 -2.64 -0.48 -5.67
N LYS A 76 -3.40 0.15 -6.56
CA LYS A 76 -3.67 -0.38 -7.91
C LYS A 76 -2.40 -0.58 -8.74
N GLU A 77 -1.39 0.23 -8.49
CA GLU A 77 -0.13 0.27 -9.23
C GLU A 77 0.94 -0.66 -8.62
N LEU A 78 0.68 -1.25 -7.46
CA LEU A 78 1.61 -2.13 -6.76
C LEU A 78 1.08 -3.56 -6.70
N LEU A 79 1.99 -4.53 -6.72
CA LEU A 79 1.66 -5.95 -6.62
C LEU A 79 1.56 -6.45 -5.17
N PHE A 80 1.68 -5.53 -4.21
CA PHE A 80 1.76 -5.80 -2.79
C PHE A 80 1.08 -4.66 -2.02
N PRO A 81 0.50 -4.94 -0.84
CA PRO A 81 -0.09 -3.91 -0.01
C PRO A 81 0.96 -3.13 0.76
N VAL A 82 0.61 -1.89 1.08
CA VAL A 82 1.48 -0.95 1.78
C VAL A 82 0.70 -0.18 2.84
N CYS A 83 1.42 0.40 3.80
CA CYS A 83 0.84 1.31 4.77
C CYS A 83 0.48 2.63 4.09
N THR A 84 -0.81 2.91 3.98
CA THR A 84 -1.37 4.07 3.30
C THR A 84 -1.98 5.02 4.35
N PRO A 85 -1.80 6.34 4.24
CA PRO A 85 -2.40 7.29 5.16
C PRO A 85 -3.93 7.19 5.19
N LEU A 86 -4.53 7.35 6.37
CA LEU A 86 -5.97 7.45 6.54
C LEU A 86 -6.46 8.77 5.93
N PRO A 87 -7.54 8.79 5.12
CA PRO A 87 -8.08 10.02 4.57
C PRO A 87 -8.58 10.97 5.66
N GLU A 88 -8.23 12.25 5.51
CA GLU A 88 -8.62 13.33 6.42
C GLU A 88 -9.98 13.96 6.03
N GLU A 89 -10.43 14.96 6.79
CA GLU A 89 -11.71 15.62 6.54
C GLU A 89 -11.76 16.26 5.13
N GLY A 90 -12.87 16.02 4.41
CA GLY A 90 -13.06 16.48 3.03
C GLY A 90 -12.36 15.63 1.97
N GLU A 91 -11.46 14.72 2.36
CA GLU A 91 -10.82 13.81 1.42
C GLU A 91 -11.78 12.72 0.94
N PRO A 92 -11.62 12.24 -0.31
CA PRO A 92 -12.47 11.22 -0.87
C PRO A 92 -12.31 9.89 -0.13
N CYS A 93 -13.43 9.23 0.11
CA CYS A 93 -13.48 7.94 0.79
C CYS A 93 -14.37 6.95 0.04
N HIS A 94 -14.39 5.70 0.50
CA HIS A 94 -15.21 4.66 -0.10
C HIS A 94 -16.16 4.07 0.95
N ASP A 95 -17.47 4.08 0.66
CA ASP A 95 -18.48 3.51 1.55
C ASP A 95 -18.50 1.99 1.42
N PRO A 96 -18.19 1.25 2.51
CA PRO A 96 -18.31 -0.21 2.52
C PRO A 96 -19.76 -0.71 2.46
N SER A 97 -20.76 0.17 2.70
CA SER A 97 -22.19 -0.19 2.77
C SER A 97 -22.84 -0.43 1.40
N ASN A 98 -22.21 0.01 0.30
CA ASN A 98 -22.67 -0.31 -1.05
C ASN A 98 -22.33 -1.77 -1.49
N ARG A 99 -21.91 -2.61 -0.54
CA ARG A 99 -21.63 -4.03 -0.76
C ARG A 99 -22.73 -4.91 -0.18
N LEU A 100 -23.87 -4.97 -0.88
CA LEU A 100 -24.74 -6.15 -0.88
C LEU A 100 -23.98 -7.45 -1.27
N LEU A 101 -22.71 -7.34 -1.69
CA LEU A 101 -21.82 -8.43 -2.10
C LEU A 101 -20.72 -8.79 -1.07
N ASN A 102 -20.70 -8.19 0.12
CA ASN A 102 -19.71 -8.54 1.16
C ASN A 102 -20.09 -9.75 2.02
N LEU A 103 -21.27 -10.34 1.78
CA LEU A 103 -21.77 -11.49 2.54
C LEU A 103 -21.37 -12.85 1.94
N ILE A 104 -20.46 -12.89 0.95
CA ILE A 104 -20.03 -14.14 0.28
C ILE A 104 -18.51 -14.30 0.20
N THR A 105 -17.72 -13.59 1.01
CA THR A 105 -16.27 -13.85 1.10
C THR A 105 -15.93 -14.33 2.49
N TRP A 106 -15.49 -15.58 2.56
CA TRP A 106 -15.04 -16.27 3.75
C TRP A 106 -13.97 -15.45 4.48
N GLU A 107 -14.10 -15.35 5.80
CA GLU A 107 -13.07 -14.91 6.76
C GLU A 107 -12.31 -13.63 6.36
N LEU A 108 -12.98 -12.49 6.51
CA LEU A 108 -12.25 -11.26 6.87
C LEU A 108 -11.58 -11.55 8.22
N GLU A 109 -10.30 -11.94 8.21
CA GLU A 109 -9.48 -11.70 9.39
C GLU A 109 -9.61 -10.20 9.68
N PRO A 110 -10.08 -9.81 10.88
CA PRO A 110 -10.39 -8.40 11.20
C PRO A 110 -9.18 -7.47 10.99
N ASP A 111 -7.98 -8.05 10.98
CA ASP A 111 -6.71 -7.36 10.88
C ASP A 111 -6.02 -7.56 9.51
N GLY A 112 -6.69 -8.16 8.53
CA GLY A 112 -6.15 -8.39 7.19
C GLY A 112 -5.99 -7.11 6.35
N VAL A 113 -5.39 -7.25 5.17
CA VAL A 113 -5.20 -6.16 4.20
C VAL A 113 -6.55 -5.63 3.70
N LEU A 114 -6.72 -4.31 3.68
CA LEU A 114 -7.92 -3.66 3.16
C LEU A 114 -7.80 -3.33 1.67
N GLU A 115 -8.94 -3.24 0.98
CA GLU A 115 -8.98 -2.71 -0.38
C GLU A 115 -8.70 -1.19 -0.41
N ARG A 116 -9.17 -0.47 0.61
CA ARG A 116 -9.00 0.99 0.78
C ARG A 116 -9.01 1.32 2.27
N CYS A 117 -8.27 2.36 2.66
CA CYS A 117 -8.28 2.82 4.04
C CYS A 117 -9.63 3.46 4.44
N PRO A 118 -10.07 3.24 5.70
CA PRO A 118 -11.17 4.00 6.28
C PRO A 118 -10.73 5.44 6.57
N CYS A 119 -11.69 6.35 6.74
CA CYS A 119 -11.40 7.70 7.20
C CYS A 119 -10.62 7.70 8.53
N ALA A 120 -9.88 8.78 8.78
CA ALA A 120 -9.22 9.01 10.05
C ALA A 120 -10.21 8.95 11.24
N SER A 121 -9.69 8.65 12.43
CA SER A 121 -10.51 8.42 13.62
C SER A 121 -11.47 9.59 13.89
N GLY A 122 -12.75 9.28 14.05
CA GLY A 122 -13.81 10.27 14.31
C GLY A 122 -14.55 10.76 13.05
N LEU A 123 -14.02 10.46 11.86
CA LEU A 123 -14.65 10.82 10.60
C LEU A 123 -15.50 9.68 10.04
N ILE A 124 -16.57 10.04 9.35
CA ILE A 124 -17.50 9.12 8.70
C ILE A 124 -17.51 9.42 7.21
N CYS A 125 -17.46 8.36 6.39
CA CYS A 125 -17.56 8.47 4.95
C CYS A 125 -19.02 8.77 4.55
N GLN A 126 -19.30 9.98 4.06
CA GLN A 126 -20.66 10.41 3.69
C GLN A 126 -20.69 11.09 2.32
N PRO A 127 -21.82 11.00 1.59
CA PRO A 127 -21.98 11.69 0.31
C PRO A 127 -21.93 13.19 0.51
N GLN A 128 -21.17 13.88 -0.34
CA GLN A 128 -21.15 15.33 -0.36
C GLN A 128 -22.56 15.84 -0.66
N ARG A 129 -23.21 16.49 0.32
CA ARG A 129 -24.54 17.08 0.13
C ARG A 129 -24.43 18.34 -0.72
N PHE A 130 -24.29 18.19 -2.03
CA PHE A 130 -24.53 19.28 -2.97
C PHE A 130 -26.02 19.53 -3.09
N CYS A 131 -26.60 20.18 -2.08
CA CYS A 131 -27.90 20.80 -2.25
C CYS A 131 -27.66 22.09 -3.07
N CYS A 132 -27.93 22.00 -4.37
CA CYS A 132 -27.93 23.10 -5.34
C CYS A 132 -26.55 23.54 -5.88
N VAL A 133 -26.03 22.82 -6.89
CA VAL A 133 -25.11 23.41 -7.87
C VAL A 133 -25.87 23.55 -9.19
N PRO A 134 -25.98 24.76 -9.78
CA PRO A 134 -26.63 24.93 -11.08
C PRO A 134 -25.81 24.21 -12.16
N LEU A 135 -26.50 23.48 -13.02
CA LEU A 135 -25.98 22.63 -14.11
C LEU A 135 -25.27 23.45 -15.21
N ILE A 136 -24.15 24.11 -14.91
CA ILE A 136 -23.34 24.81 -15.92
C ILE A 136 -21.83 24.66 -15.65
N GLN A 137 -21.40 23.45 -15.29
CA GLN A 137 -20.02 23.05 -15.54
C GLN A 137 -19.94 21.53 -15.71
N THR A 138 -20.03 21.13 -16.98
CA THR A 138 -19.56 19.84 -17.46
C THR A 138 -18.07 19.75 -17.20
N GLU A 139 -17.66 18.99 -16.19
CA GLU A 139 -16.49 18.09 -16.14
C GLU A 139 -16.46 17.46 -14.71
N LEU A 140 -16.89 16.19 -14.60
CA LEU A 140 -16.40 15.20 -13.62
C LEU A 140 -16.63 15.37 -12.10
N ALA A 141 -17.68 16.05 -11.62
CA ALA A 141 -18.12 15.86 -10.22
C ALA A 141 -19.14 14.70 -10.17
N ASP A 142 -18.68 13.49 -9.84
CA ASP A 142 -19.57 12.35 -9.60
C ASP A 142 -20.51 12.70 -8.42
N PRO A 143 -21.84 12.78 -8.62
CA PRO A 143 -22.82 13.11 -7.57
C PRO A 143 -22.83 12.09 -6.41
N PHE A 144 -22.05 11.00 -6.52
CA PHE A 144 -21.83 10.01 -5.48
C PHE A 144 -20.44 10.09 -4.83
N THR A 145 -19.69 11.18 -5.01
CA THR A 145 -18.40 11.36 -4.34
C THR A 145 -18.62 11.41 -2.83
N LEU A 146 -18.13 10.38 -2.15
CA LEU A 146 -18.14 10.29 -0.70
C LEU A 146 -16.87 10.93 -0.17
N GLN A 147 -16.99 11.68 0.93
CA GLN A 147 -15.88 12.31 1.62
C GLN A 147 -15.96 12.04 3.12
N CYS A 148 -14.83 12.15 3.79
CA CYS A 148 -14.75 12.01 5.24
C CYS A 148 -15.26 13.28 5.91
N PHE A 149 -16.27 13.16 6.78
CA PHE A 149 -16.83 14.27 7.55
C PHE A 149 -16.93 13.93 9.03
N ASP A 150 -16.85 14.95 9.89
CA ASP A 150 -17.05 14.76 11.32
C ASP A 150 -18.48 14.27 11.61
N GLY A 151 -18.59 13.11 12.26
CA GLY A 151 -19.86 12.47 12.61
C GLY A 151 -20.71 13.27 13.59
N PHE A 152 -20.17 14.33 14.20
CA PHE A 152 -20.86 15.16 15.21
C PHE A 152 -21.60 16.39 14.65
N SER A 153 -21.57 16.64 13.34
CA SER A 153 -22.16 17.87 12.74
C SER A 153 -23.69 17.84 12.54
N HIS A 154 -24.39 16.85 13.11
CA HIS A 154 -25.84 16.75 13.06
C HIS A 154 -26.43 16.65 14.47
N HIS A 155 -26.56 17.79 15.16
CA HIS A 155 -27.45 17.92 16.31
C HIS A 155 -28.13 19.29 16.40
#